data_AF-A0A6I2RG13-F1
#
_entry.id   AF-A0A6I2RG13-F1
#
_cell.length_a   1.000
_cell.length_b   1.000
_cell.length_c   1.000
_cell.angle_alpha   90.00
_cell.angle_beta   90.00
_cell.angle_gamma   90.00
#
_symmetry.space_group_name_H-M   'P 1'
#
loop_
_entity.id
_entity.type
_entity.pdbx_description
1 polymer ?
#
loop_
_entity_poly.entity_id
_entity_poly.type
_entity_poly.pdbx_seq_one_letter_code
_entity_poly.pdbx_strand_id
1 'polypeptide(L)'
;MNFYETVAGKRFFESQLPKLISALQEIAQGLHQAPSVIPFPLDTQDILHDLFYGQYEPYFERANTEEYQDASRKISAYLECLRAELPPEHFSKAERLFELTEERASIDREQAFCAGYCCAVQLFLCGLRTPGHMVKEDLKYERENI
;
A
#
# COMPACT_ATOMS: atom_id res chain seq x y z
N MET A 1 20.37 54.78 15.82
CA MET A 1 21.21 53.95 14.93
C MET A 1 20.30 52.90 14.33
N ASN A 2 20.23 52.80 13.00
CA ASN A 2 19.29 51.91 12.33
C ASN A 2 19.88 50.50 12.21
N PHE A 3 19.03 49.46 12.20
CA PHE A 3 19.48 48.07 12.17
C PHE A 3 20.43 47.76 11.00
N TYR A 4 20.15 48.25 9.80
CA TYR A 4 20.97 48.05 8.60
C TYR A 4 22.36 48.71 8.67
N GLU A 5 22.56 49.68 9.56
CA GLU A 5 23.84 50.35 9.79
C GLU A 5 24.73 49.56 10.76
N THR A 6 24.16 48.63 11.51
CA THR A 6 24.89 47.81 12.48
C THR A 6 25.65 46.69 11.77
N VAL A 7 26.76 46.23 12.38
CA VAL A 7 27.52 45.08 11.89
C VAL A 7 26.65 43.81 11.81
N ALA A 8 25.69 43.66 12.73
CA ALA A 8 24.73 42.56 12.72
C ALA A 8 23.75 42.68 11.53
N GLY A 9 23.22 43.88 11.27
CA GLY A 9 22.32 44.12 10.13
C GLY A 9 23.01 43.92 8.79
N LYS A 10 24.24 44.42 8.62
CA LYS A 10 25.02 44.15 7.40
C LYS A 10 25.21 42.66 7.15
N ARG A 11 25.61 41.89 8.18
CA ARG A 11 25.74 40.42 8.07
C ARG A 11 24.41 39.73 7.74
N PHE A 12 23.30 40.23 8.30
CA PHE A 12 21.98 39.70 8.00
C PHE A 12 21.63 39.89 6.51
N PHE A 13 21.74 41.12 5.97
CA PHE A 13 21.37 41.41 4.59
C PHE A 13 22.36 40.89 3.54
N GLU A 14 23.67 40.90 3.83
CA GLU A 14 24.69 40.52 2.86
C GLU A 14 24.99 39.01 2.84
N SER A 15 24.70 38.29 3.94
CA SER A 15 25.05 36.86 4.05
C SER A 15 23.88 35.96 4.44
N GLN A 16 23.10 36.31 5.47
CA GLN A 16 22.05 35.41 5.96
C GLN A 16 20.81 35.42 5.07
N LEU A 17 20.37 36.60 4.61
CA LEU A 17 19.20 36.75 3.76
C LEU A 17 19.38 36.06 2.39
N PRO A 18 20.52 36.20 1.67
CA PRO A 18 20.76 35.44 0.45
C PRO A 18 20.73 33.92 0.68
N LYS A 19 21.36 33.42 1.75
CA LYS A 19 21.35 31.99 2.09
C LYS A 19 19.94 31.47 2.37
N LEU A 20 19.12 32.26 3.05
CA LEU A 20 17.73 31.92 3.30
C LEU A 20 16.92 31.86 2.00
N ILE A 21 17.12 32.83 1.10
CA ILE A 21 16.48 32.85 -0.22
C ILE A 21 16.89 31.61 -1.04
N SER A 22 18.18 31.27 -1.07
CA SER A 22 18.67 30.08 -1.77
C SER A 22 18.10 28.79 -1.17
N ALA A 23 18.08 28.65 0.15
CA ALA A 23 17.47 27.49 0.81
C ALA A 23 15.97 27.37 0.48
N LEU A 24 15.23 28.48 0.43
CA LEU A 24 13.82 28.48 0.02
C LEU A 24 13.64 28.11 -1.45
N GLN A 25 14.53 28.56 -2.34
CA GLN A 25 14.52 28.18 -3.75
C GLN A 25 14.82 26.69 -3.95
N GLU A 26 15.80 26.14 -3.24
CA GLU A 26 16.14 24.71 -3.25
C GLU A 26 14.98 23.86 -2.72
N ILE A 27 14.35 24.26 -1.61
CA ILE A 27 13.16 23.58 -1.07
C ILE A 27 12.01 23.64 -2.08
N ALA A 28 11.73 24.81 -2.65
CA ALA A 28 10.68 24.96 -3.67
C ALA A 28 10.95 24.07 -4.89
N GLN A 29 12.19 24.03 -5.36
CA GLN A 29 12.60 23.18 -6.48
C GLN A 29 12.47 21.69 -6.13
N GLY A 30 12.86 21.27 -4.93
CA GLY A 30 12.69 19.90 -4.44
C GLY A 30 11.22 19.49 -4.30
N LEU A 31 10.34 20.42 -3.88
CA LEU A 31 8.90 20.20 -3.84
C LEU A 31 8.28 20.10 -5.23
N HIS A 32 8.72 20.92 -6.20
CA HIS A 32 8.30 20.82 -7.60
C HIS A 32 8.75 19.52 -8.28
N GLN A 33 9.86 18.93 -7.81
CA GLN A 33 10.46 17.72 -8.36
C GLN A 33 10.06 16.44 -7.62
N ALA A 34 9.09 16.45 -6.71
CA ALA A 34 8.55 15.19 -6.21
C ALA A 34 7.69 14.55 -7.32
N PRO A 35 8.15 13.52 -8.08
CA PRO A 35 7.26 12.85 -9.03
C PRO A 35 6.04 12.30 -8.29
N SER A 36 4.86 12.86 -8.56
CA SER A 36 3.59 12.37 -8.00
C SER A 36 3.20 11.00 -8.58
N VAL A 37 4.06 10.40 -9.38
CA VAL A 37 3.76 9.25 -10.20
C VAL A 37 4.81 8.20 -9.90
N ILE A 38 4.45 7.26 -9.04
CA ILE A 38 5.04 5.93 -9.13
C ILE A 38 4.66 5.47 -10.55
N PRO A 39 5.63 5.14 -11.42
CA PRO A 39 5.31 4.53 -12.69
C PRO A 39 4.60 3.23 -12.34
N PHE A 40 3.28 3.21 -12.49
CA PHE A 40 2.52 1.98 -12.36
C PHE A 40 2.94 1.14 -13.58
N PRO A 41 3.55 -0.03 -13.40
CA PRO A 41 3.85 -0.90 -14.52
C PRO A 41 2.52 -1.42 -15.06
N LEU A 42 1.90 -0.63 -15.95
CA LEU A 42 0.77 -0.99 -16.80
C LEU A 42 1.30 -1.92 -17.91
N ASP A 43 1.90 -3.03 -17.51
CA ASP A 43 2.17 -4.17 -18.42
C ASP A 43 1.25 -5.35 -18.08
N THR A 44 0.21 -5.09 -17.30
CA THR A 44 -0.81 -6.07 -16.93
C THR A 44 -2.07 -5.80 -17.74
N GLN A 45 -2.53 -6.85 -18.43
CA GLN A 45 -3.90 -7.14 -18.87
C GLN A 45 -4.93 -6.10 -18.41
N ASP A 46 -5.72 -5.55 -19.33
CA ASP A 46 -6.57 -4.35 -19.16
C ASP A 46 -7.46 -4.41 -17.91
N ILE A 47 -6.87 -4.10 -16.74
CA ILE A 47 -7.51 -4.23 -15.41
C ILE A 47 -8.82 -3.46 -15.39
N LEU A 48 -8.91 -2.36 -16.13
CA LEU A 48 -10.13 -1.56 -16.23
C LEU A 48 -11.24 -2.29 -16.98
N HIS A 49 -10.91 -3.01 -18.05
CA HIS A 49 -11.85 -3.90 -18.74
C HIS A 49 -12.34 -5.00 -17.80
N ASP A 50 -11.43 -5.68 -17.12
CA ASP A 50 -11.77 -6.80 -16.25
C ASP A 50 -12.54 -6.33 -15.00
N LEU A 51 -12.24 -5.15 -14.47
CA LEU A 51 -13.02 -4.52 -13.40
C LEU A 51 -14.42 -4.11 -13.88
N PHE A 52 -14.53 -3.53 -15.07
CA PHE A 52 -15.80 -3.07 -15.65
C PHE A 52 -16.75 -4.23 -15.94
N TYR A 53 -16.23 -5.37 -16.40
CA TYR A 53 -17.01 -6.57 -16.68
C TYR A 53 -17.07 -7.57 -15.50
N GLY A 54 -16.48 -7.24 -14.34
CA GLY A 54 -16.49 -8.11 -13.15
C GLY A 54 -15.66 -9.39 -13.31
N GLN A 55 -14.70 -9.39 -14.22
CA GLN A 55 -13.78 -10.50 -14.50
C GLN A 55 -12.49 -10.45 -13.65
N TYR A 56 -12.29 -9.34 -12.93
CA TYR A 56 -11.17 -9.21 -11.98
C TYR A 56 -11.46 -9.98 -10.69
N GLU A 57 -10.86 -11.17 -10.59
CA GLU A 57 -11.06 -12.14 -9.52
C GLU A 57 -9.72 -12.54 -8.86
N PRO A 58 -9.13 -11.64 -8.04
CA PRO A 58 -7.77 -11.80 -7.51
C PRO A 58 -7.63 -13.00 -6.57
N TYR A 59 -8.75 -13.52 -6.03
CA TYR A 59 -8.76 -14.70 -5.18
C TYR A 59 -8.43 -16.00 -5.92
N PHE A 60 -8.60 -16.03 -7.24
CA PHE A 60 -8.30 -17.21 -8.07
C PHE A 60 -6.94 -17.12 -8.78
N GLU A 61 -6.26 -15.97 -8.73
CA GLU A 61 -4.94 -15.79 -9.34
C GLU A 61 -3.85 -16.64 -8.68
N ARG A 62 -4.03 -16.97 -7.40
CA ARG A 62 -3.14 -17.87 -6.66
C ARG A 62 -3.85 -19.16 -6.35
N ALA A 63 -3.17 -20.28 -6.63
CA ALA A 63 -3.65 -21.57 -6.20
C ALA A 63 -3.83 -21.58 -4.66
N ASN A 64 -4.93 -22.21 -4.21
CA ASN A 64 -5.17 -22.45 -2.79
C ASN A 64 -3.94 -23.11 -2.15
N THR A 65 -3.52 -22.59 -1.00
CA THR A 65 -2.39 -23.15 -0.27
C THR A 65 -2.70 -24.57 0.22
N GLU A 66 -1.66 -25.35 0.52
CA GLU A 66 -1.83 -26.71 1.03
C GLU A 66 -2.62 -26.71 2.37
N GLU A 67 -2.42 -25.70 3.21
CA GLU A 67 -3.14 -25.51 4.46
C GLU A 67 -4.64 -25.28 4.23
N TYR A 68 -4.99 -24.49 3.20
CA TYR A 68 -6.39 -24.30 2.83
C TYR A 68 -7.03 -25.63 2.39
N GLN A 69 -6.34 -26.38 1.54
CA GLN A 69 -6.85 -27.65 1.03
C GLN A 69 -6.98 -28.71 2.14
N ASP A 70 -6.04 -28.76 3.08
CA ASP A 70 -6.12 -29.62 4.26
C ASP A 70 -7.28 -29.22 5.19
N ALA A 71 -7.47 -27.93 5.46
CA ALA A 71 -8.60 -27.43 6.23
C ALA A 71 -9.94 -27.78 5.56
N SER A 72 -10.06 -27.58 4.25
CA SER A 72 -11.26 -27.94 3.49
C SER A 72 -11.58 -29.43 3.59
N ARG A 73 -10.57 -30.31 3.46
CA ARG A 73 -10.75 -31.76 3.60
C ARG A 73 -11.24 -32.14 5.01
N LYS A 74 -10.66 -31.53 6.05
CA LYS A 74 -11.07 -31.75 7.45
C LYS A 74 -12.52 -31.31 7.69
N ILE A 75 -12.91 -30.15 7.16
CA ILE A 75 -14.29 -29.65 7.25
C ILE A 75 -15.27 -30.62 6.58
N SER A 76 -14.99 -31.02 5.33
CA SER A 76 -15.85 -31.97 4.60
C SER A 76 -15.97 -33.30 5.33
N ALA A 77 -14.86 -33.86 5.82
CA ALA A 77 -14.89 -35.12 6.56
C ALA A 77 -15.75 -35.01 7.84
N TYR A 78 -15.64 -33.90 8.58
CA TYR A 78 -16.41 -33.69 9.80
C TYR A 78 -17.90 -33.45 9.53
N LEU A 79 -18.24 -32.75 8.44
CA LEU A 79 -19.62 -32.57 8.01
C LEU A 79 -20.30 -33.91 7.70
N GLU A 80 -19.60 -34.84 7.05
CA GLU A 80 -20.13 -36.20 6.79
C GLU A 80 -20.38 -36.97 8.09
N CYS A 81 -19.48 -36.86 9.08
CA CYS A 81 -19.72 -37.44 10.40
C CYS A 81 -20.96 -36.84 11.08
N LEU A 82 -21.08 -35.51 11.09
CA LEU A 82 -22.24 -34.82 11.65
C LEU A 82 -23.55 -35.22 10.96
N ARG A 83 -23.51 -35.42 9.64
CA ARG A 83 -24.66 -35.87 8.85
C ARG A 83 -25.11 -37.28 9.21
N ALA A 84 -24.17 -38.17 9.56
CA ALA A 84 -24.49 -39.53 9.96
C ALA A 84 -25.03 -39.63 11.39
N GLU A 85 -24.62 -38.73 12.30
CA GLU A 85 -24.99 -38.78 13.72
C GLU A 85 -26.26 -38.00 14.07
N LEU A 86 -26.55 -36.90 13.35
CA LEU A 86 -27.63 -35.98 13.73
C LEU A 86 -28.95 -36.28 13.00
N PRO A 87 -30.10 -36.11 13.69
CA PRO A 87 -31.38 -36.07 13.03
C PRO A 87 -31.45 -34.89 12.03
N PRO A 88 -32.24 -35.00 10.94
CA PRO A 88 -32.26 -34.01 9.85
C PRO A 88 -32.55 -32.58 10.33
N GLU A 89 -33.47 -32.42 11.30
CA GLU A 89 -33.83 -31.11 11.84
C GLU A 89 -32.66 -30.41 12.55
N HIS A 90 -31.82 -31.17 13.26
CA HIS A 90 -30.64 -30.63 13.92
C HIS A 90 -29.51 -30.35 12.91
N PHE A 91 -29.36 -31.21 11.91
CA PHE A 91 -28.40 -30.98 10.82
C PHE A 91 -28.73 -29.70 10.04
N SER A 92 -30.00 -29.44 9.72
CA SER A 92 -30.41 -28.18 9.06
C SER A 92 -30.12 -26.92 9.90
N LYS A 93 -30.19 -27.01 11.24
CA LYS A 93 -29.77 -25.91 12.13
C LYS A 93 -28.26 -25.69 12.07
N ALA A 94 -27.46 -26.76 11.96
CA ALA A 94 -26.02 -26.68 11.77
C ALA A 94 -25.66 -26.08 10.41
N GLU A 95 -26.32 -26.51 9.32
CA GLU A 95 -26.16 -25.91 7.98
C GLU A 95 -26.46 -24.41 8.01
N ARG A 96 -27.56 -24.01 8.65
CA ARG A 96 -27.90 -22.59 8.79
C ARG A 96 -26.85 -21.79 9.57
N LEU A 97 -26.23 -22.39 10.59
CA LEU A 97 -25.13 -21.76 11.31
C LEU A 97 -23.88 -21.59 10.41
N PHE A 98 -23.57 -22.58 9.58
CA PHE A 98 -22.48 -22.47 8.61
C PHE A 98 -22.73 -21.35 7.59
N GLU A 99 -23.94 -21.27 7.03
CA GLU A 99 -24.31 -20.17 6.12
C GLU A 99 -24.13 -18.79 6.77
N LEU A 100 -24.62 -18.61 7.99
CA LEU A 100 -24.47 -17.35 8.72
C LEU A 100 -23.01 -17.02 9.04
N THR A 101 -22.18 -18.05 9.26
CA THR A 101 -20.74 -17.88 9.50
C THR A 101 -20.02 -17.44 8.23
N GLU A 102 -20.38 -18.03 7.08
CA GLU A 102 -19.84 -17.64 5.78
C GLU A 102 -20.29 -16.24 5.36
N GLU A 103 -21.56 -15.87 5.63
CA GLU A 103 -22.07 -14.52 5.41
C GLU A 103 -21.25 -13.49 6.21
N ARG A 104 -21.03 -13.75 7.51
CA ARG A 104 -20.16 -12.92 8.35
C ARG A 104 -18.73 -12.87 7.81
N ALA A 105 -18.16 -14.01 7.41
CA ALA A 105 -16.81 -14.07 6.86
C ALA A 105 -16.68 -13.30 5.54
N SER A 106 -17.74 -13.23 4.74
CA SER A 106 -17.80 -12.39 3.53
C SER A 106 -17.75 -10.90 3.88
N ILE A 107 -18.54 -10.47 4.87
CA ILE A 107 -18.54 -9.09 5.35
C ILE A 107 -17.18 -8.70 5.94
N ASP A 108 -16.59 -9.57 6.76
CA ASP A 108 -15.25 -9.35 7.34
C ASP A 108 -14.18 -9.19 6.25
N ARG A 109 -14.25 -10.00 5.18
CA ARG A 109 -13.36 -9.89 4.01
C ARG A 109 -13.55 -8.56 3.26
N GLU A 110 -14.79 -8.14 3.02
CA GLU A 110 -15.09 -6.86 2.38
C GLU A 110 -14.53 -5.67 3.18
N GLN A 111 -14.73 -5.68 4.50
CA GLN A 111 -14.20 -4.64 5.39
C GLN A 111 -12.67 -4.62 5.40
N ALA A 112 -12.03 -5.80 5.48
CA ALA A 112 -10.58 -5.92 5.43
C ALA A 112 -10.02 -5.42 4.10
N PHE A 113 -10.69 -5.73 2.98
CA PHE A 113 -10.34 -5.21 1.66
C PHE A 113 -10.45 -3.68 1.62
N CYS A 114 -11.59 -3.11 2.03
CA CYS A 114 -11.79 -1.66 2.09
C CYS A 114 -10.72 -0.96 2.95
N ALA A 115 -10.44 -1.50 4.14
CA ALA A 115 -9.41 -0.98 5.03
C ALA A 115 -8.01 -1.06 4.39
N GLY A 116 -7.68 -2.18 3.74
CA GLY A 116 -6.42 -2.37 3.04
C GLY A 116 -6.24 -1.42 1.87
N TYR A 117 -7.29 -1.22 1.06
CA TYR A 117 -7.28 -0.28 -0.06
C TYR A 117 -7.10 1.17 0.43
N CYS A 118 -7.90 1.60 1.40
CA CYS A 118 -7.77 2.94 1.99
C CYS A 118 -6.38 3.17 2.58
N CYS A 119 -5.84 2.17 3.29
CA CYS A 119 -4.48 2.20 3.81
C CYS A 119 -3.46 2.37 2.68
N ALA A 120 -3.51 1.54 1.63
CA ALA A 120 -2.59 1.61 0.50
C ALA A 120 -2.64 2.99 -0.18
N VAL A 121 -3.83 3.52 -0.47
CA VAL A 121 -4.01 4.86 -1.04
C VAL A 121 -3.42 5.94 -0.14
N GLN A 122 -3.66 5.87 1.17
CA GLN A 122 -3.11 6.82 2.13
C GLN A 122 -1.58 6.77 2.16
N LEU A 123 -1.00 5.56 2.15
CA LEU A 123 0.45 5.37 2.07
C LEU A 123 1.02 5.98 0.79
N PHE A 124 0.36 5.77 -0.36
CA PHE A 124 0.74 6.40 -1.62
C PHE A 124 0.69 7.93 -1.57
N LEU A 125 -0.39 8.51 -1.04
CA LEU A 125 -0.55 9.96 -0.88
C LEU A 125 0.49 10.56 0.08
N CYS A 126 0.88 9.82 1.12
CA CYS A 126 1.94 10.21 2.05
C CYS A 126 3.35 10.04 1.48
N GLY A 127 3.50 9.63 0.21
CA GLY A 127 4.79 9.59 -0.48
C GLY A 127 5.60 8.32 -0.27
N LEU A 128 4.99 7.21 0.17
CA LEU A 128 5.66 5.90 0.13
C LEU A 128 5.96 5.52 -1.32
N ARG A 129 7.24 5.69 -1.71
CA ARG A 129 7.80 5.17 -2.95
C ARG A 129 8.44 3.82 -2.68
N THR A 130 8.40 2.94 -3.68
CA THR A 130 9.04 1.62 -3.66
C THR A 130 10.51 1.72 -3.18
N PRO A 131 10.98 0.80 -2.32
CA PRO A 131 12.37 0.74 -1.85
C PRO A 131 13.31 0.20 -2.95
N GLY A 132 13.37 0.89 -4.10
CA GLY A 132 14.17 0.47 -5.26
C GLY A 132 14.82 1.62 -6.04
N HIS A 133 14.55 2.88 -5.69
CA HIS A 133 15.21 4.06 -6.26
C HIS A 133 16.02 4.83 -5.21
N MET A 134 16.65 4.13 -4.28
CA MET A 134 17.84 4.68 -3.65
C MET A 134 18.90 4.73 -4.76
N VAL A 135 19.05 5.92 -5.32
CA VAL A 135 20.11 6.34 -6.24
C VAL A 135 21.38 5.59 -5.87
N LYS A 136 21.87 4.74 -6.77
CA LYS A 136 23.30 4.39 -6.76
C LYS A 136 24.00 5.72 -7.03
N GLU A 137 24.33 6.45 -5.98
CA GLU A 137 25.29 7.54 -6.08
C GLU A 137 26.57 6.86 -6.54
N ASP A 138 26.89 7.05 -7.83
CA ASP A 138 28.21 6.80 -8.36
C ASP A 138 29.17 7.64 -7.51
N LEU A 139 29.76 7.01 -6.50
CA LEU A 139 30.96 7.46 -5.82
C LEU A 139 32.11 7.49 -6.86
N LYS A 140 32.10 8.50 -7.72
CA LYS A 140 33.30 8.93 -8.42
C LYS A 140 34.19 9.58 -7.37
N TYR A 141 35.01 8.74 -6.74
CA TYR A 141 36.24 9.17 -6.08
C TYR A 141 36.99 10.10 -7.04
N GLU A 142 37.14 11.36 -6.65
CA GLU A 142 38.19 12.23 -7.16
C GLU A 142 39.53 11.52 -6.92
N ARG A 143 40.02 10.85 -7.96
CA ARG A 143 41.45 10.72 -8.17
C ARG A 143 41.90 11.93 -8.97
N GLU A 144 43.07 12.42 -8.56
CA GLU A 144 43.92 13.41 -9.23
C GLU A 144 43.66 14.86 -8.86
N ASN A 145 44.36 15.30 -7.81
CA ASN A 145 45.32 16.38 -7.98
C ASN A 145 46.59 16.04 -7.16
N ILE A 146 47.63 15.66 -7.92
CA ILE A 146 49.03 15.87 -7.56
C ILE A 146 49.35 17.33 -7.85
#